data_AF-A0A0R3EQ21-F1
#
_entry.id   AF-A0A0R3EQ21-F1
#
_cell.length_a   1.000
_cell.length_b   1.000
_cell.length_c   1.000
_cell.angle_alpha   90.00
_cell.angle_beta   90.00
_cell.angle_gamma   90.00
#
_symmetry.space_group_name_H-M   'P 1'
#
loop_
_entity.id
_entity.type
_entity.pdbx_description
1 polymer ?
#
loop_
_entity_poly.entity_id
_entity_poly.type
_entity_poly.pdbx_seq_one_letter_code
_entity_poly.pdbx_strand_id
1 'polypeptide(L)'
;MYTDAEGAGRLNLSPLQNAERGVDDAGRRYDAALFFLSPAQQEAAYGTVINDGIRLRGVMSVPSAKALPAGTPVCMNGSRSGLTCGPLIAAGDDQLEWGGAAVQGDSGAPVFVVNSSGDAQAIGMLHGGPSDTDNFATYLAPVLERLKVRLIVDDKKGIS
;
A
#
# COMPACT_ATOMS: atom_id res chain seq x y z
N MET A 1 -8.19 0.92 -21.87
CA MET A 1 -7.64 1.41 -23.16
C MET A 1 -6.70 2.52 -22.78
N TYR A 2 -5.40 2.30 -22.93
CA TYR A 2 -4.38 3.10 -22.23
C TYR A 2 -4.05 4.39 -22.97
N THR A 3 -3.48 5.32 -22.24
CA THR A 3 -2.69 6.44 -22.77
C THR A 3 -1.41 6.49 -21.96
N ASP A 4 -0.27 6.66 -22.63
CA ASP A 4 1.04 6.80 -21.99
C ASP A 4 1.12 8.06 -21.09
N ALA A 5 2.28 8.30 -20.47
CA ALA A 5 2.52 9.43 -19.58
C ALA A 5 2.26 10.81 -20.24
N GLU A 6 2.18 10.84 -21.57
CA GLU A 6 1.94 12.03 -22.40
C GLU A 6 0.51 12.10 -22.95
N GLY A 7 -0.32 11.09 -22.69
CA GLY A 7 -1.69 11.05 -23.19
C GLY A 7 -1.81 10.67 -24.67
N ALA A 8 -0.78 10.06 -25.29
CA ALA A 8 -0.72 9.87 -26.74
C ALA A 8 -1.00 8.43 -27.23
N GLY A 9 -0.63 7.37 -26.50
CA GLY A 9 -0.67 6.00 -27.02
C GLY A 9 -1.30 4.90 -26.14
N ARG A 10 -2.04 3.97 -26.77
CA ARG A 10 -2.58 2.75 -26.12
C ARG A 10 -1.52 1.66 -25.97
N LEU A 11 -1.04 1.45 -24.75
CA LEU A 11 -0.22 0.28 -24.38
C LEU A 11 -1.08 -0.98 -24.21
N ASN A 12 -0.72 -2.08 -24.88
CA ASN A 12 -1.30 -3.40 -24.58
C ASN A 12 -0.45 -4.06 -23.50
N LEU A 13 -1.06 -4.47 -22.40
CA LEU A 13 -0.41 -5.27 -21.36
C LEU A 13 -1.28 -6.50 -21.07
N SER A 14 -0.63 -7.67 -21.02
CA SER A 14 -1.27 -9.00 -20.90
C SER A 14 -2.05 -9.15 -19.58
N PRO A 15 -3.16 -9.92 -19.49
CA PRO A 15 -4.14 -9.91 -18.38
C PRO A 15 -3.65 -10.31 -16.97
N LEU A 16 -2.35 -10.55 -16.75
CA LEU A 16 -1.71 -10.87 -15.46
C LEU A 16 -0.52 -9.92 -15.25
N GLN A 17 -0.81 -8.64 -15.13
CA GLN A 17 0.17 -7.54 -15.19
C GLN A 17 1.02 -7.49 -13.90
N ASN A 18 2.30 -7.84 -14.05
CA ASN A 18 3.44 -7.66 -13.12
C ASN A 18 3.21 -8.03 -11.65
N ALA A 19 2.66 -9.21 -11.36
CA ALA A 19 2.92 -9.84 -10.06
C ALA A 19 4.42 -10.21 -10.03
N GLU A 20 5.21 -9.36 -9.40
CA GLU A 20 6.66 -9.47 -9.40
C GLU A 20 7.13 -9.60 -7.96
N ARG A 21 7.78 -10.74 -7.69
CA ARG A 21 8.78 -10.82 -6.64
C ARG A 21 10.12 -10.52 -7.27
N GLY A 22 10.80 -9.51 -6.77
CA GLY A 22 12.01 -9.07 -7.42
C GLY A 22 12.88 -8.21 -6.53
N VAL A 23 13.85 -7.60 -7.19
CA VAL A 23 14.78 -6.63 -6.64
C VAL A 23 14.67 -5.39 -7.52
N ASP A 24 14.47 -4.21 -6.93
CA ASP A 24 14.43 -2.94 -7.68
C ASP A 24 15.84 -2.46 -8.06
N ASP A 25 15.93 -1.36 -8.83
CA ASP A 25 17.21 -0.80 -9.28
C ASP A 25 18.13 -0.36 -8.12
N ALA A 26 17.58 -0.17 -6.92
CA ALA A 26 18.30 0.17 -5.71
C ALA A 26 18.68 -1.08 -4.87
N GLY A 27 18.42 -2.28 -5.38
CA GLY A 27 18.72 -3.52 -4.68
C GLY A 27 17.65 -3.95 -3.67
N ARG A 28 16.49 -3.28 -3.61
CA ARG A 28 15.45 -3.59 -2.60
C ARG A 28 14.52 -4.69 -3.06
N ARG A 29 14.26 -5.64 -2.17
CA ARG A 29 13.28 -6.70 -2.42
C ARG A 29 11.86 -6.16 -2.37
N TYR A 30 11.01 -6.66 -3.25
CA TYR A 30 9.58 -6.34 -3.23
C TYR A 30 8.73 -7.55 -3.63
N ASP A 31 7.51 -7.59 -3.10
CA ASP A 31 6.40 -8.43 -3.57
C ASP A 31 5.22 -7.49 -3.85
N ALA A 32 4.93 -7.25 -5.13
CA ALA A 32 3.92 -6.30 -5.57
C ALA A 32 3.27 -6.72 -6.88
N ALA A 33 2.04 -6.27 -7.08
CA ALA A 33 1.31 -6.43 -8.33
C ALA A 33 0.54 -5.13 -8.65
N LEU A 34 0.29 -4.90 -9.94
CA LEU A 34 -0.52 -3.79 -10.41
C LEU A 34 -1.61 -4.32 -11.33
N PHE A 35 -2.86 -4.03 -11.01
CA PHE A 35 -4.00 -4.37 -11.85
C PHE A 35 -4.66 -3.09 -12.36
N PHE A 36 -4.99 -3.05 -13.64
CA PHE A 36 -5.67 -1.91 -14.22
C PHE A 36 -7.18 -2.09 -14.14
N LEU A 37 -7.85 -1.06 -13.64
CA LEU A 37 -9.30 -1.01 -13.59
C LEU A 37 -9.87 -0.88 -15.00
N SER A 38 -10.98 -1.57 -15.27
CA SER A 38 -11.77 -1.37 -16.50
C SER A 38 -12.31 0.07 -16.59
N PRO A 39 -12.66 0.59 -17.77
CA PRO A 39 -13.25 1.93 -17.88
C PRO A 39 -14.45 2.14 -16.95
N ALA A 40 -15.34 1.15 -16.84
CA ALA A 40 -16.49 1.23 -15.93
C ALA A 40 -16.07 1.34 -14.45
N GLN A 41 -14.99 0.68 -14.04
CA GLN A 41 -14.44 0.79 -12.68
C GLN A 41 -13.69 2.10 -12.45
N GLN A 42 -13.12 2.71 -13.49
CA GLN A 42 -12.47 4.02 -13.39
C GLN A 42 -13.49 5.16 -13.25
N GLU A 43 -14.68 5.00 -13.83
CA GLU A 43 -15.81 5.93 -13.66
C GLU A 43 -16.56 5.74 -12.33
N ALA A 44 -16.31 4.64 -11.62
CA ALA A 44 -16.90 4.40 -10.32
C ALA A 44 -16.34 5.38 -9.28
N ALA A 45 -17.19 5.76 -8.32
CA ALA A 45 -16.75 6.54 -7.18
C ALA A 45 -15.65 5.78 -6.42
N TYR A 46 -14.60 6.51 -6.04
CA TYR A 46 -13.54 5.99 -5.19
C TYR A 46 -13.39 6.91 -3.97
N GLY A 47 -12.84 6.36 -2.89
CA GLY A 47 -12.66 7.11 -1.65
C GLY A 47 -11.29 6.86 -1.05
N THR A 48 -10.87 7.80 -0.21
CA THR A 48 -9.63 7.72 0.58
C THR A 48 -9.87 7.28 2.02
N VAL A 49 -11.13 6.98 2.37
CA VAL A 49 -11.50 6.47 3.70
C VAL A 49 -11.07 5.01 3.83
N ILE A 50 -10.22 4.72 4.80
CA ILE A 50 -9.76 3.35 5.08
C ILE A 50 -10.71 2.67 6.06
N ASN A 51 -11.11 3.39 7.12
CA ASN A 51 -12.09 2.99 8.12
C ASN A 51 -12.72 4.26 8.73
N ASP A 52 -13.73 4.14 9.58
CA ASP A 52 -14.38 5.27 10.26
C ASP A 52 -13.36 6.19 10.94
N GLY A 53 -13.32 7.44 10.50
CA GLY A 53 -12.39 8.45 11.02
C GLY A 53 -10.94 8.35 10.53
N ILE A 54 -10.59 7.36 9.70
CA ILE A 54 -9.23 7.17 9.16
C ILE A 54 -9.22 7.44 7.67
N ARG A 55 -8.40 8.40 7.24
CA ARG A 55 -8.33 8.86 5.85
C ARG A 55 -6.91 8.90 5.33
N LEU A 56 -6.69 8.34 4.15
CA LEU A 56 -5.41 8.33 3.48
C LEU A 56 -5.03 9.73 2.98
N ARG A 57 -3.87 10.23 3.41
CA ARG A 57 -3.35 11.55 3.04
C ARG A 57 -2.05 11.54 2.25
N GLY A 58 -1.34 10.43 2.27
CA GLY A 58 -0.05 10.35 1.60
C GLY A 58 0.59 8.98 1.70
N VAL A 59 1.78 8.90 1.13
CA VAL A 59 2.67 7.75 1.23
C VAL A 59 3.93 8.17 1.96
N MET A 60 4.38 7.35 2.90
CA MET A 60 5.59 7.54 3.67
C MET A 60 6.80 7.03 2.87
N SER A 61 7.88 7.81 2.85
CA SER A 61 9.14 7.37 2.24
C SER A 61 9.85 6.32 3.11
N VAL A 62 10.68 5.46 2.50
CA VAL A 62 11.47 4.46 3.23
C VAL A 62 12.33 5.10 4.34
N PRO A 63 13.08 6.20 4.11
CA PRO A 63 13.82 6.86 5.18
C PRO A 63 12.94 7.34 6.34
N SER A 64 11.72 7.81 6.06
CA SER A 64 10.78 8.25 7.10
C SER A 64 10.26 7.06 7.91
N ALA A 65 9.96 5.93 7.24
CA ALA A 65 9.56 4.70 7.92
C ALA A 65 10.68 4.16 8.82
N LYS A 66 11.94 4.20 8.35
CA LYS A 66 13.13 3.82 9.14
C LYS A 66 13.39 4.73 10.33
N ALA A 67 12.94 5.97 10.27
CA ALA A 67 13.07 6.93 11.37
C ALA A 67 11.97 6.78 12.44
N LEU A 68 10.94 5.96 12.20
CA LEU A 68 9.92 5.68 13.20
C LEU A 68 10.53 4.89 14.38
N PRO A 69 10.23 5.28 15.63
CA PRO A 69 10.61 4.50 16.79
C PRO A 69 10.01 3.08 16.75
N ALA A 70 10.78 2.08 17.19
CA ALA A 70 10.21 0.77 17.50
C ALA A 70 9.08 0.92 18.52
N GLY A 71 8.00 0.16 18.33
CA GLY A 71 6.77 0.28 19.10
C GLY A 71 5.78 1.34 18.59
N THR A 72 6.12 2.12 17.55
CA THR A 72 5.16 3.03 16.90
C THR A 72 3.92 2.24 16.46
N PRO A 73 2.70 2.69 16.79
CA PRO A 73 1.48 2.04 16.31
C PRO A 73 1.38 2.10 14.79
N VAL A 74 1.41 0.94 14.16
CA VAL A 74 1.15 0.74 12.73
C VAL A 74 -0.13 -0.07 12.61
N CYS A 75 -0.93 0.22 11.60
CA CYS A 75 -2.21 -0.43 11.35
C CYS A 75 -2.24 -1.04 9.95
N MET A 76 -3.08 -2.05 9.79
CA MET A 76 -3.38 -2.74 8.54
C MET A 76 -4.89 -2.87 8.42
N ASN A 77 -5.44 -2.76 7.21
CA ASN A 77 -6.87 -3.02 6.97
C ASN A 77 -7.07 -4.20 6.00
N GLY A 78 -7.25 -5.39 6.58
CA GLY A 78 -7.27 -6.66 5.89
C GLY A 78 -8.66 -7.07 5.43
N SER A 79 -8.74 -7.86 4.35
CA SER A 79 -10.01 -8.36 3.84
C SER A 79 -10.69 -9.37 4.79
N ARG A 80 -9.90 -10.03 5.66
CA ARG A 80 -10.35 -11.06 6.60
C ARG A 80 -10.33 -10.57 8.04
N SER A 81 -9.25 -9.92 8.45
CA SER A 81 -9.09 -9.44 9.83
C SER A 81 -9.68 -8.04 10.07
N GLY A 82 -9.97 -7.28 9.00
CA GLY A 82 -10.37 -5.88 9.11
C GLY A 82 -9.23 -4.99 9.60
N LEU A 83 -9.58 -3.93 10.33
CA LEU A 83 -8.58 -3.01 10.89
C LEU A 83 -7.91 -3.64 12.12
N THR A 84 -6.61 -3.90 12.02
CA THR A 84 -5.79 -4.33 13.15
C THR A 84 -4.60 -3.40 13.30
N CYS A 85 -4.19 -3.15 14.54
CA CYS A 85 -3.05 -2.29 14.86
C CYS A 85 -2.10 -3.03 15.80
N GLY A 86 -0.82 -2.73 15.69
CA GLY A 86 0.24 -3.37 16.45
C GLY A 86 1.53 -2.55 16.43
N PRO A 87 2.54 -2.94 17.19
CA PRO A 87 3.81 -2.22 17.25
C PRO A 87 4.61 -2.42 15.96
N LEU A 88 5.23 -1.35 15.48
CA LEU A 88 6.37 -1.45 14.56
C LEU A 88 7.48 -2.25 15.26
N ILE A 89 7.88 -3.38 14.70
CA ILE A 89 8.99 -4.20 15.21
C ILE A 89 10.29 -3.65 14.63
N ALA A 90 10.36 -3.55 13.31
CA ALA A 90 11.52 -3.01 12.60
C ALA A 90 11.13 -2.39 11.25
N ALA A 91 11.92 -1.43 10.79
CA ALA A 91 11.84 -0.90 9.44
C ALA A 91 13.22 -1.11 8.79
N GLY A 92 13.32 -2.13 7.94
CA GLY A 92 14.54 -2.47 7.21
C GLY A 92 14.66 -1.72 5.89
N ASP A 93 15.67 -2.07 5.09
CA ASP A 93 15.84 -1.50 3.74
C ASP A 93 14.83 -2.07 2.74
N ASP A 94 14.49 -3.35 2.88
CA ASP A 94 13.62 -4.07 1.95
C ASP A 94 12.14 -4.03 2.36
N GLN A 95 11.86 -4.09 3.66
CA GLN A 95 10.50 -4.30 4.16
C GLN A 95 10.31 -3.74 5.56
N LEU A 96 9.04 -3.51 5.88
CA LEU A 96 8.56 -3.21 7.22
C LEU A 96 8.24 -4.53 7.95
N GLU A 97 8.60 -4.65 9.22
CA GLU A 97 8.21 -5.74 10.12
C GLU A 97 7.31 -5.17 11.22
N TRP A 98 6.13 -5.76 11.40
CA TRP A 98 5.08 -5.23 12.23
C TRP A 98 4.31 -6.33 12.97
N GLY A 99 3.96 -6.06 14.23
CA GLY A 99 3.44 -7.06 15.16
C GLY A 99 1.93 -7.10 15.35
N GLY A 100 1.12 -6.53 14.45
CA GLY A 100 -0.34 -6.63 14.55
C GLY A 100 -0.90 -7.87 13.88
N ALA A 101 -2.14 -8.22 14.22
CA ALA A 101 -2.79 -9.45 13.76
C ALA A 101 -3.08 -9.42 12.25
N ALA A 102 -2.65 -10.44 11.53
CA ALA A 102 -3.02 -10.69 10.13
C ALA A 102 -3.20 -12.19 9.89
N VAL A 103 -4.14 -12.55 9.02
CA VAL A 103 -4.42 -13.97 8.70
C VAL A 103 -4.33 -14.24 7.21
N GLN A 104 -4.28 -15.52 6.83
CA GLN A 104 -4.29 -15.89 5.42
C GLN A 104 -5.51 -15.30 4.70
N GLY A 105 -5.24 -14.54 3.63
CA GLY A 105 -6.24 -13.78 2.88
C GLY A 105 -6.14 -12.25 3.06
N ASP A 106 -5.35 -11.78 4.02
CA ASP A 106 -5.06 -10.34 4.17
C ASP A 106 -3.93 -9.85 3.24
N SER A 107 -3.26 -10.74 2.50
CA SER A 107 -2.20 -10.36 1.55
C SER A 107 -2.67 -9.27 0.57
N GLY A 108 -1.84 -8.24 0.41
CA GLY A 108 -2.17 -7.04 -0.35
C GLY A 108 -2.91 -5.97 0.45
N ALA A 109 -3.17 -6.17 1.74
CA ALA A 109 -3.77 -5.13 2.58
C ALA A 109 -2.83 -3.94 2.77
N PRO A 110 -3.37 -2.70 2.80
CA PRO A 110 -2.57 -1.51 3.07
C PRO A 110 -2.10 -1.50 4.53
N VAL A 111 -0.83 -1.16 4.72
CA VAL A 111 -0.19 -0.95 6.02
C VAL A 111 0.20 0.52 6.15
N PHE A 112 -0.18 1.16 7.25
CA PHE A 112 -0.11 2.62 7.41
C PHE A 112 0.07 3.04 8.87
N VAL A 113 0.56 4.26 9.10
CA VAL A 113 0.49 4.94 10.40
C VAL A 113 -0.63 5.97 10.38
N VAL A 114 -1.21 6.26 11.54
CA VAL A 114 -2.29 7.23 11.71
C VAL A 114 -1.88 8.25 12.76
N ASN A 115 -2.10 9.54 12.49
CA ASN A 115 -1.91 10.58 13.49
C ASN A 115 -3.17 10.78 14.36
N SER A 116 -3.10 11.66 15.36
CA SER A 116 -4.23 11.96 16.25
C SER A 116 -5.46 12.56 15.56
N SER A 117 -5.30 13.07 14.34
CA SER A 117 -6.38 13.66 13.54
C SER A 117 -7.06 12.66 12.61
N GLY A 118 -6.62 11.39 12.60
CA GLY A 118 -7.13 10.36 11.70
C GLY A 118 -6.51 10.39 10.30
N ASP A 119 -5.46 11.18 10.08
CA ASP A 119 -4.75 11.19 8.82
C ASP A 119 -3.76 10.02 8.75
N ALA A 120 -3.94 9.18 7.74
CA ALA A 120 -3.12 8.01 7.49
C ALA A 120 -2.04 8.30 6.43
N GLN A 121 -0.83 7.83 6.72
CA GLN A 121 0.27 7.76 5.76
C GLN A 121 0.52 6.29 5.43
N ALA A 122 0.28 5.90 4.17
CA ALA A 122 0.57 4.55 3.69
C ALA A 122 2.07 4.28 3.72
N ILE A 123 2.47 3.14 4.28
CA ILE A 123 3.87 2.70 4.34
C ILE A 123 4.10 1.60 3.32
N GLY A 124 3.22 0.60 3.29
CA GLY A 124 3.43 -0.61 2.50
C GLY A 124 2.19 -1.44 2.27
N MET A 125 2.40 -2.60 1.66
CA MET A 125 1.39 -3.61 1.37
C MET A 125 1.80 -4.93 2.04
N LEU A 126 0.89 -5.53 2.82
CA LEU A 126 1.15 -6.79 3.52
C LEU A 126 1.45 -7.92 2.53
N HIS A 127 2.56 -8.65 2.70
CA HIS A 127 2.87 -9.81 1.84
C HIS A 127 2.97 -11.15 2.60
N GLY A 128 3.14 -11.13 3.92
CA GLY A 128 3.07 -12.33 4.75
C GLY A 128 3.91 -12.21 6.01
N GLY A 129 4.06 -13.31 6.75
CA GLY A 129 4.78 -13.33 8.02
C GLY A 129 4.92 -14.74 8.57
N PRO A 130 5.89 -15.03 9.45
CA PRO A 130 6.03 -16.34 10.08
C PRO A 130 4.92 -16.65 11.10
N SER A 131 4.19 -15.63 11.56
CA SER A 131 3.05 -15.79 12.47
C SER A 131 2.03 -14.68 12.27
N ASP A 132 0.84 -14.84 12.85
CA ASP A 132 -0.21 -13.83 12.77
C ASP A 132 0.19 -12.49 13.42
N THR A 133 1.23 -12.44 14.26
CA THR A 133 1.71 -11.24 14.96
C THR A 133 3.17 -10.89 14.66
N ASP A 134 3.70 -11.39 13.54
CA ASP A 134 5.02 -11.05 13.02
C ASP A 134 4.87 -11.03 11.51
N ASN A 135 4.66 -9.84 10.96
CA ASN A 135 4.20 -9.63 9.60
C ASN A 135 5.11 -8.66 8.85
N PHE A 136 5.29 -8.91 7.57
CA PHE A 136 6.10 -8.15 6.65
C PHE A 136 5.26 -7.41 5.60
N ALA A 137 5.65 -6.17 5.32
CA ALA A 137 5.05 -5.37 4.27
C ALA A 137 6.10 -4.84 3.28
N THR A 138 5.76 -4.93 1.98
CA THR A 138 6.52 -4.33 0.89
C THR A 138 6.34 -2.82 0.93
N TYR A 139 7.42 -2.04 0.89
CA TYR A 139 7.30 -0.58 0.86
C TYR A 139 6.55 -0.08 -0.37
N LEU A 140 5.58 0.82 -0.16
CA LEU A 140 4.73 1.31 -1.24
C LEU A 140 5.42 2.41 -2.07
N ALA A 141 6.14 3.33 -1.44
CA ALA A 141 6.77 4.45 -2.16
C ALA A 141 7.70 4.02 -3.30
N PRO A 142 8.64 3.07 -3.11
CA PRO A 142 9.50 2.58 -4.20
C PRO A 142 8.72 1.91 -5.33
N VAL A 143 7.65 1.19 -5.00
CA VAL A 143 6.79 0.53 -6.00
C VAL A 143 6.06 1.57 -6.86
N LEU A 144 5.49 2.61 -6.23
CA LEU A 144 4.84 3.70 -6.95
C LEU A 144 5.81 4.43 -7.89
N GLU A 145 7.01 4.72 -7.42
CA GLU A 145 8.08 5.38 -8.20
C GLU A 145 8.49 4.54 -9.41
N ARG A 146 8.81 3.25 -9.19
CA ARG A 146 9.20 2.30 -10.25
C ARG A 146 8.14 2.16 -11.32
N LEU A 147 6.87 2.08 -10.91
CA LEU A 147 5.74 1.91 -11.81
C LEU A 147 5.26 3.24 -12.42
N LYS A 148 5.83 4.38 -12.01
CA LYS A 148 5.45 5.74 -12.43
C LYS A 148 3.97 6.03 -12.22
N VAL A 149 3.42 5.56 -11.11
CA VAL A 149 2.04 5.80 -10.69
C VAL A 149 2.03 6.66 -9.42
N ARG A 150 0.89 7.28 -9.13
CA ARG A 150 0.70 8.06 -7.89
C ARG A 150 -0.36 7.44 -7.01
N LEU A 151 -0.21 7.64 -5.71
CA LEU A 151 -1.28 7.40 -4.77
C LEU A 151 -2.40 8.43 -4.97
N ILE A 152 -3.64 7.96 -4.95
CA ILE A 152 -4.82 8.82 -4.92
C ILE A 152 -5.10 9.16 -3.45
N VAL A 153 -5.02 10.44 -3.12
CA VAL A 153 -5.25 11.00 -1.77
C VAL A 153 -6.29 12.12 -1.79
N ASP A 154 -6.73 12.47 -2.99
CA ASP A 154 -7.90 13.27 -3.28
C ASP A 154 -9.14 12.37 -3.34
N ASP A 155 -10.25 12.80 -2.77
CA ASP A 155 -11.53 12.17 -3.07
C ASP A 155 -12.00 12.67 -4.45
N LYS A 156 -12.41 11.78 -5.35
CA LYS A 156 -13.27 12.17 -6.48
C LYS A 156 -14.63 11.52 -6.39
N LYS A 157 -15.63 12.40 -6.34
CA LYS A 157 -17.08 12.23 -6.34
C LYS A 157 -17.62 11.26 -5.29
N GLY A 158 -18.03 11.86 -4.17
CA GLY A 158 -19.16 11.35 -3.40
C GLY A 158 -20.43 11.35 -4.25
N ILE A 159 -21.21 10.28 -4.14
CA ILE A 159 -22.64 10.36 -4.32
C ILE A 159 -23.15 10.95 -3.01
N SER A 160 -23.66 12.18 -3.10
CA SER A 160 -24.45 12.85 -2.05
C SER A 160 -25.63 12.01 -1.61
#